data_AF-A0A958GBL9-F1
#
_entry.id   AF-A0A958GBL9-F1
#
_cell.length_a   1.000
_cell.length_b   1.000
_cell.length_c   1.000
_cell.angle_alpha   90.00
_cell.angle_beta   90.00
_cell.angle_gamma   90.00
#
_symmetry.space_group_name_H-M   'P 1'
#
loop_
_entity.id
_entity.type
_entity.pdbx_description
1 polymer ?
#
loop_
_entity_poly.entity_id
_entity_poly.type
_entity_poly.pdbx_seq_one_letter_code
_entity_poly.pdbx_strand_id
1 'polypeptide(L)'
;MSHQQLDNLIAEIPHESWEQNLPIGRFLRVEHLQSITRPFSYISRSRIVGDRDARVVFIKLYRNTRKRSHEKMIEKIRNDYEIARFWYDHFADSPRYRVVRPVLALPEQYLFASEESSGEDLYQLILQKAAFFPAVDD
;
A
#
# COMPACT_ATOMS: atom_id res chain seq x y z
N MET A 1 13.06 -6.84 8.00
CA MET A 1 13.33 -5.66 7.17
C MET A 1 13.18 -4.44 8.06
N SER A 2 14.22 -3.62 8.20
CA SER A 2 14.24 -2.39 9.00
C SER A 2 13.65 -1.20 8.22
N HIS A 3 13.37 -0.09 8.91
CA HIS A 3 12.97 1.19 8.28
C HIS A 3 14.03 1.68 7.28
N GLN A 4 15.31 1.60 7.63
CA GLN A 4 16.41 1.94 6.71
C GLN A 4 16.37 1.16 5.38
N GLN A 5 15.99 -0.13 5.41
CA GLN A 5 15.91 -0.96 4.20
C GLN A 5 14.72 -0.58 3.33
N LEU A 6 13.63 -0.10 3.93
CA LEU A 6 12.47 0.44 3.21
C LEU A 6 12.84 1.75 2.51
N ASP A 7 13.53 2.65 3.22
CA ASP A 7 13.93 3.95 2.69
C ASP A 7 14.84 3.76 1.47
N ASN A 8 15.80 2.83 1.56
CA ASN A 8 16.66 2.47 0.44
C ASN A 8 15.86 1.90 -0.75
N LEU A 9 14.92 0.98 -0.49
CA LEU A 9 14.14 0.36 -1.55
C LEU A 9 13.19 1.35 -2.24
N ILE A 10 12.69 2.34 -1.51
CA ILE A 10 11.88 3.43 -2.09
C ILE A 10 12.75 4.40 -2.88
N ALA A 11 13.96 4.70 -2.40
CA ALA A 11 14.92 5.52 -3.14
C ALA A 11 15.38 4.87 -4.45
N GLU A 12 15.32 3.54 -4.56
CA GLU A 12 15.60 2.79 -5.79
C GLU A 12 14.44 2.78 -6.79
N ILE A 13 13.24 3.27 -6.41
CA ILE A 13 12.11 3.38 -7.32
C ILE A 13 12.35 4.54 -8.28
N PRO A 14 12.29 4.33 -9.62
CA PRO A 14 12.43 5.40 -10.57
C PRO A 14 11.41 6.52 -10.30
N HIS A 15 11.89 7.75 -10.13
CA HIS A 15 11.04 8.90 -9.79
C HIS A 15 9.89 9.08 -10.80
N GLU A 16 10.17 8.85 -12.09
CA GLU A 16 9.20 8.86 -13.19
C GLU A 16 8.01 7.90 -12.97
N SER A 17 8.20 6.79 -12.26
CA SER A 17 7.12 5.87 -11.94
C SER A 17 6.09 6.52 -11.02
N TRP A 18 6.51 7.40 -10.10
CA TRP A 18 5.58 8.13 -9.25
C TRP A 18 4.89 9.26 -10.03
N GLU A 19 5.65 10.00 -10.82
CA GLU A 19 5.15 11.14 -11.59
C GLU A 19 4.08 10.74 -12.62
N GLN A 20 4.18 9.54 -13.20
CA GLN A 20 3.20 9.02 -14.15
C GLN A 20 1.87 8.59 -13.51
N ASN A 21 1.90 8.18 -12.24
CA ASN A 21 0.76 7.55 -11.58
C ASN A 21 0.07 8.44 -10.54
N LEU A 22 0.75 9.49 -10.08
CA LEU A 22 0.24 10.47 -9.13
C LEU A 22 0.30 11.88 -9.72
N PRO A 23 -0.75 12.71 -9.54
CA PRO A 23 -0.76 14.09 -9.98
C PRO A 23 0.02 15.02 -9.01
N ILE A 24 1.27 14.66 -8.67
CA ILE A 24 2.11 15.38 -7.69
C ILE A 24 3.10 16.36 -8.33
N GLY A 25 3.24 16.34 -9.66
CA GLY A 25 4.31 17.05 -10.37
C GLY A 25 5.63 16.27 -10.29
N ARG A 26 6.76 16.97 -10.30
CA ARG A 26 8.08 16.35 -10.20
C ARG A 26 8.27 15.76 -8.81
N PHE A 27 8.68 14.51 -8.72
CA PHE A 27 8.96 13.85 -7.45
C PHE A 27 10.10 14.56 -6.72
N LEU A 28 9.90 14.84 -5.43
CA LEU A 28 10.92 15.45 -4.56
C LEU A 28 11.39 14.49 -3.47
N ARG A 29 10.47 13.87 -2.73
CA ARG A 29 10.81 12.97 -1.61
C ARG A 29 9.64 12.09 -1.16
N VAL A 30 9.94 11.12 -0.31
CA VAL A 30 8.96 10.35 0.46
C VAL A 30 9.11 10.64 1.96
N GLU A 31 7.99 10.84 2.65
CA GLU A 31 7.91 10.99 4.10
C GLU A 31 7.19 9.78 4.71
N HIS A 32 7.82 9.10 5.66
CA HIS A 32 7.23 7.96 6.35
C HIS A 32 6.36 8.42 7.50
N LEU A 33 5.07 8.06 7.49
CA LEU A 33 4.11 8.50 8.51
C LEU A 33 3.83 7.39 9.52
N GLN A 34 3.64 6.16 9.04
CA GLN A 34 3.34 5.03 9.89
C GLN A 34 3.78 3.74 9.22
N SER A 35 4.10 2.73 10.04
CA SER A 35 4.44 1.40 9.56
C SER A 35 3.71 0.31 10.30
N ILE A 36 3.33 -0.74 9.57
CA ILE A 36 2.72 -1.94 10.10
C ILE A 36 3.50 -3.14 9.57
N THR A 37 4.06 -3.93 10.48
CA THR A 37 4.65 -5.23 10.11
C THR A 37 3.58 -6.31 10.14
N ARG A 38 3.50 -7.08 9.06
CA ARG A 38 2.65 -8.28 8.94
C ARG A 38 3.54 -9.52 8.70
N PRO A 39 3.02 -10.75 8.89
CA PRO A 39 3.82 -11.96 8.70
C PRO A 39 4.46 -12.10 7.31
N PHE A 40 3.76 -11.65 6.27
CA PHE A 40 4.17 -11.82 4.86
C PHE A 40 4.44 -10.49 4.14
N SER A 41 4.32 -9.37 4.84
CA SER A 41 4.54 -8.06 4.23
C SER A 41 4.87 -7.01 5.27
N TYR A 42 5.38 -5.90 4.80
CA TYR A 42 5.51 -4.67 5.55
C TYR A 42 4.69 -3.61 4.82
N ILE A 43 3.87 -2.87 5.56
CA ILE A 43 3.00 -1.84 4.99
C ILE A 43 3.45 -0.49 5.58
N SER A 44 3.81 0.45 4.73
CA SER A 44 4.12 1.83 5.09
C SER A 44 2.99 2.74 4.65
N ARG A 45 2.46 3.55 5.56
CA ARG A 45 1.71 4.75 5.21
C ARG A 45 2.73 5.87 5.00
N SER A 46 2.84 6.36 3.78
CA SER A 46 3.84 7.33 3.37
C SER A 46 3.18 8.49 2.64
N ARG A 47 3.78 9.68 2.72
CA ARG A 47 3.42 10.83 1.90
C ARG A 47 4.47 10.98 0.80
N ILE A 48 4.04 10.88 -0.45
CA ILE A 48 4.86 11.22 -1.61
C ILE A 48 4.71 12.72 -1.84
N VAL A 49 5.83 13.45 -1.82
CA VAL A 49 5.87 14.90 -1.98
C VAL A 49 6.47 15.21 -3.35
N GLY A 50 5.68 15.87 -4.19
CA GLY A 50 6.16 16.49 -5.42
C GLY A 50 6.25 18.01 -5.29
N ASP A 51 6.63 18.67 -6.38
CA ASP A 51 6.76 20.12 -6.44
C ASP A 51 5.43 20.88 -6.53
N ARG A 52 4.35 20.19 -6.95
CA ARG A 52 3.00 20.78 -7.06
C ARG A 52 2.06 20.36 -5.95
N ASP A 53 2.14 19.10 -5.54
CA ASP A 53 1.20 18.50 -4.58
C ASP A 53 1.85 17.36 -3.79
N ALA A 54 1.17 16.88 -2.76
CA ALA A 54 1.54 15.70 -2.00
C ALA A 54 0.35 14.73 -1.90
N ARG A 55 0.67 13.43 -1.93
CA ARG A 55 -0.33 12.36 -1.83
C ARG A 55 0.07 11.34 -0.77
N VAL A 56 -0.89 10.96 0.06
CA VAL A 56 -0.71 9.86 1.00
C VAL A 56 -0.97 8.55 0.27
N VAL A 57 -0.02 7.63 0.38
CA VAL A 57 -0.08 6.30 -0.21
C VAL A 57 0.25 5.25 0.84
N PHE A 58 -0.25 4.04 0.61
CA PHE A 58 0.19 2.84 1.28
C PHE A 58 1.14 2.08 0.37
N ILE A 59 2.34 1.79 0.86
CA ILE A 59 3.36 1.00 0.17
C ILE A 59 3.45 -0.34 0.89
N LYS A 60 3.05 -1.41 0.20
CA LYS A 60 3.13 -2.79 0.64
C LYS A 60 4.37 -3.44 0.03
N LEU A 61 5.32 -3.79 0.88
CA LEU A 61 6.50 -4.59 0.54
C LEU A 61 6.28 -6.05 0.94
N TYR A 62 6.42 -6.95 -0.03
CA TYR A 62 6.20 -8.38 0.21
C TYR A 62 7.45 -9.04 0.77
N ARG A 63 7.27 -9.96 1.72
CA ARG A 63 8.34 -10.78 2.29
C ARG A 63 8.22 -12.20 1.77
N ASN A 64 9.27 -12.72 1.15
CA ASN A 64 9.31 -14.10 0.72
C ASN A 64 9.66 -15.07 1.87
N THR A 65 8.86 -15.09 2.94
CA THR A 65 9.14 -15.90 4.14
C THR A 65 8.94 -17.40 3.94
N ARG A 66 8.16 -17.81 2.93
CA ARG A 66 7.88 -19.21 2.62
C ARG A 66 8.79 -19.80 1.54
N LYS A 67 9.89 -19.11 1.17
CA LYS A 67 10.80 -19.51 0.09
C LYS A 67 10.04 -19.87 -1.21
N ARG A 68 9.00 -19.11 -1.54
CA ARG A 68 8.32 -19.24 -2.84
C ARG A 68 9.33 -18.96 -3.95
N SER A 69 9.13 -19.55 -5.13
CA SER A 69 9.91 -19.13 -6.29
C SER A 69 9.70 -17.63 -6.54
N HIS A 70 10.74 -16.98 -7.02
CA HIS A 70 10.73 -15.57 -7.38
C HIS A 70 9.57 -15.26 -8.35
N GLU A 71 9.37 -16.09 -9.37
CA GLU A 71 8.27 -16.01 -10.34
C GLU A 71 6.88 -16.00 -9.67
N LYS A 72 6.65 -16.90 -8.70
CA LYS A 72 5.37 -16.94 -7.95
C LYS A 72 5.14 -15.70 -7.09
N MET A 73 6.23 -15.05 -6.66
CA MET A 73 6.12 -13.80 -5.91
C MET A 73 5.79 -12.64 -6.86
N ILE A 74 6.47 -12.55 -8.00
CA ILE A 74 6.16 -11.58 -9.06
C ILE A 74 4.70 -11.71 -9.51
N GLU A 75 4.27 -12.92 -9.86
CA GLU A 75 2.91 -13.19 -10.32
C GLU A 75 1.88 -12.78 -9.26
N LYS A 76 2.14 -13.11 -7.98
CA LYS A 76 1.26 -12.69 -6.90
C LYS A 76 1.10 -11.16 -6.83
N ILE A 77 2.18 -10.40 -7.01
CA ILE A 77 2.13 -8.94 -6.90
C ILE A 77 1.39 -8.34 -8.09
N ARG A 78 1.62 -8.87 -9.29
CA ARG A 78 0.85 -8.50 -10.50
C ARG A 78 -0.63 -8.77 -10.29
N ASN A 79 -1.00 -9.94 -9.80
CA ASN A 79 -2.39 -10.29 -9.51
C ASN A 79 -3.00 -9.38 -8.44
N ASP A 80 -2.29 -9.10 -7.34
CA ASP A 80 -2.77 -8.18 -6.30
C ASP A 80 -3.03 -6.77 -6.90
N TYR A 81 -2.19 -6.30 -7.82
CA TYR A 81 -2.38 -5.02 -8.54
C TYR A 81 -3.56 -5.05 -9.52
N GLU A 82 -3.65 -6.07 -10.36
CA GLU A 82 -4.72 -6.23 -11.37
C GLU A 82 -6.09 -6.36 -10.71
N ILE A 83 -6.18 -7.10 -9.60
CA ILE A 83 -7.41 -7.20 -8.82
C ILE A 83 -7.78 -5.84 -8.23
N ALA A 84 -6.84 -5.13 -7.61
CA ALA A 84 -7.10 -3.80 -7.07
C ALA A 84 -7.58 -2.82 -8.15
N ARG A 85 -6.96 -2.86 -9.34
CA ARG A 85 -7.33 -2.04 -10.49
C ARG A 85 -8.72 -2.39 -11.00
N PHE A 86 -9.01 -3.68 -11.15
CA PHE A 86 -10.33 -4.15 -11.53
C PHE A 86 -11.41 -3.58 -10.61
N TRP A 87 -11.25 -3.70 -9.28
CA TRP A 87 -12.23 -3.16 -8.34
C TRP A 87 -12.32 -1.64 -8.39
N TYR A 88 -11.19 -0.94 -8.54
CA TYR A 88 -11.21 0.51 -8.67
C TYR A 88 -11.97 0.96 -9.93
N ASP A 89 -11.64 0.40 -11.09
CA ASP A 89 -12.22 0.78 -12.39
C ASP A 89 -13.74 0.54 -12.43
N HIS A 90 -14.27 -0.41 -11.66
CA HIS A 90 -15.71 -0.73 -11.63
C HIS A 90 -16.50 0.01 -10.53
N PHE A 91 -15.84 0.44 -9.45
CA PHE A 91 -16.55 0.89 -8.25
C PHE A 91 -16.08 2.23 -7.69
N ALA A 92 -15.07 2.88 -8.27
CA ALA A 92 -14.54 4.16 -7.77
C ALA A 92 -15.62 5.25 -7.62
N ASP A 93 -16.56 5.31 -8.57
CA ASP A 93 -17.64 6.32 -8.56
C ASP A 93 -18.85 5.90 -7.70
N SER A 94 -18.86 4.68 -7.17
CA SER A 94 -19.98 4.18 -6.38
C SER A 94 -19.87 4.68 -4.93
N PRO A 95 -20.88 5.41 -4.42
CA PRO A 95 -20.86 5.86 -3.02
C PRO A 95 -20.99 4.70 -2.03
N ARG A 96 -21.42 3.52 -2.48
CA ARG A 96 -21.62 2.32 -1.65
C ARG A 96 -20.33 1.55 -1.39
N TYR A 97 -19.35 1.66 -2.29
CA TYR A 97 -18.12 0.88 -2.21
C TYR A 97 -16.95 1.81 -1.88
N ARG A 98 -16.02 1.27 -1.09
CA ARG A 98 -14.77 1.95 -0.74
C ARG A 98 -13.63 1.08 -1.26
N VAL A 99 -13.13 1.44 -2.43
CA VAL A 99 -12.06 0.73 -3.13
C VAL A 99 -10.78 1.56 -3.10
N VAL A 100 -9.64 0.88 -3.01
CA VAL A 100 -8.33 1.54 -3.07
C VAL A 100 -7.99 1.82 -4.52
N ARG A 101 -7.43 3.01 -4.80
CA ARG A 101 -6.81 3.30 -6.11
C ARG A 101 -5.41 2.69 -6.12
N PRO A 102 -5.13 1.65 -6.92
CA PRO A 102 -3.75 1.22 -7.11
C PRO A 102 -2.98 2.32 -7.84
N VAL A 103 -1.75 2.56 -7.41
CA VAL A 103 -0.88 3.61 -7.96
C VAL A 103 0.27 2.98 -8.72
N LEU A 104 0.91 1.97 -8.15
CA LEU A 104 2.14 1.42 -8.71
C LEU A 104 2.28 -0.04 -8.29
N ALA A 105 2.78 -0.86 -9.20
CA ALA A 105 3.29 -2.19 -8.88
C ALA A 105 4.67 -2.35 -9.48
N LEU A 106 5.61 -2.78 -8.65
CA LEU A 106 6.98 -3.08 -9.01
C LEU A 106 7.29 -4.50 -8.51
N PRO A 107 6.85 -5.53 -9.27
CA PRO A 107 6.92 -6.92 -8.81
C PRO A 107 8.35 -7.40 -8.55
N GLU A 108 9.32 -6.94 -9.35
CA GLU A 108 10.74 -7.30 -9.20
C GLU A 108 11.33 -6.75 -7.89
N GLN A 109 10.85 -5.57 -7.46
CA GLN A 109 11.19 -4.92 -6.19
C GLN A 109 10.27 -5.37 -5.04
N TYR A 110 9.42 -6.36 -5.28
CA TYR A 110 8.42 -6.86 -4.34
C TYR A 110 7.53 -5.77 -3.74
N LEU A 111 7.06 -4.83 -4.56
CA LEU A 111 6.32 -3.65 -4.13
C LEU A 111 4.97 -3.51 -4.81
N PHE A 112 3.98 -3.10 -4.03
CA PHE A 112 2.68 -2.59 -4.48
C PHE A 112 2.34 -1.32 -3.71
N ALA A 113 1.86 -0.28 -4.38
CA ALA A 113 1.42 0.96 -3.76
C ALA A 113 0.00 1.34 -4.19
N SER A 114 -0.76 1.92 -3.26
CA SER A 114 -2.12 2.43 -3.47
C SER A 114 -2.34 3.75 -2.76
N GLU A 115 -3.30 4.56 -3.19
CA GLU A 115 -3.76 5.70 -2.39
C GLU A 115 -4.51 5.22 -1.14
N GLU A 116 -4.61 6.11 -0.16
CA GLU A 116 -5.50 5.92 0.99
C GLU A 116 -6.97 5.92 0.53
N SER A 117 -7.72 4.88 0.88
CA SER A 117 -9.16 4.83 0.62
C SER A 117 -9.91 5.64 1.68
N SER A 118 -11.04 6.24 1.29
CA SER A 118 -11.96 6.90 2.22
C SER A 118 -12.81 5.91 3.04
N GLY A 119 -12.53 4.62 2.93
CA GLY A 119 -13.16 3.58 3.75
C GLY A 119 -12.65 3.58 5.19
N GLU A 120 -13.51 3.16 6.11
CA GLU A 120 -13.16 2.96 7.51
C GLU A 120 -12.51 1.59 7.70
N ASP A 121 -11.50 1.50 8.58
CA ASP A 121 -10.94 0.22 8.99
C ASP A 121 -11.98 -0.52 9.85
N LEU A 122 -12.47 -1.67 9.35
CA LEU A 122 -13.45 -2.49 10.06
C LEU A 122 -12.97 -2.90 11.45
N TYR A 123 -11.66 -3.14 11.63
CA TYR A 123 -11.09 -3.46 12.94
C TYR A 123 -11.18 -2.26 13.89
N GLN A 124 -10.89 -1.04 13.42
CA GLN A 124 -11.05 0.18 14.23
C GLN A 124 -12.52 0.45 14.55
N LEU A 125 -13.41 0.26 13.58
CA LEU A 125 -14.85 0.34 13.79
C LEU A 125 -15.30 -0.65 14.86
N ILE A 126 -14.81 -1.89 14.83
CA ILE A 126 -15.08 -2.89 15.85
C ILE A 126 -14.55 -2.42 17.21
N LEU A 127 -13.30 -1.98 17.32
CA LEU A 127 -12.75 -1.50 18.59
C LEU A 127 -13.51 -0.30 19.17
N GLN A 128 -14.01 0.60 18.32
CA GLN A 128 -14.72 1.81 18.74
C GLN A 128 -16.21 1.56 19.03
N LYS A 129 -16.86 0.65 18.29
CA LYS A 129 -18.31 0.44 18.34
C LYS A 129 -18.74 -0.87 19.00
N ALA A 130 -17.88 -1.89 19.03
CA ALA A 130 -18.16 -3.12 19.75
C ALA A 130 -17.80 -2.91 21.23
N ALA A 131 -18.76 -2.41 22.00
CA ALA A 131 -18.65 -2.29 23.44
C ALA A 131 -18.51 -3.65 24.17
N PHE A 132 -18.57 -4.79 23.47
CA PHE A 132 -18.53 -6.12 24.07
C PHE A 132 -17.97 -7.13 23.06
N PHE A 133 -16.66 -7.35 23.09
CA PHE A 133 -16.15 -8.71 22.87
C PHE A 133 -15.80 -9.24 24.26
N PRO A 134 -16.31 -10.42 24.68
CA PRO A 134 -15.89 -11.01 25.93
C PRO A 134 -14.36 -11.15 25.88
N ALA A 135 -13.69 -10.71 26.94
CA ALA A 135 -12.29 -11.03 27.14
C ALA A 135 -12.17 -12.55 27.02
N VAL A 136 -11.31 -13.01 26.12
CA VAL A 136 -10.88 -14.42 26.18
C VAL A 136 -9.95 -14.44 27.39
N ASP A 137 -10.47 -14.90 28.52
CA ASP A 137 -9.64 -15.18 29.69
C ASP A 137 -8.55 -16.19 29.30
N ASP A 138 -7.30 -15.85 29.60
CA ASP A 138 -6.12 -16.72 29.45
C ASP A 138 -6.19 -17.97 30.34
#